data_AF-A0A7M2ACN5-F1
#
_entry.id   AF-A0A7M2ACN5-F1
#
_cell.length_a   1.000
_cell.length_b   1.000
_cell.length_c   1.000
_cell.angle_alpha   90.00
_cell.angle_beta   90.00
_cell.angle_gamma   90.00
#
_symmetry.space_group_name_H-M   'P 1'
#
loop_
_entity.id
_entity.type
_entity.pdbx_description
1 polymer ?
#
loop_
_entity_poly.entity_id
_entity_poly.type
_entity_poly.pdbx_seq_one_letter_code
_entity_poly.pdbx_strand_id
1 'polypeptide(L)'
;MKHADIIIANSSSLKSKLTDRFPTQAHKIRTVELGVDVNRFRPPSESECKILRAKYAIGKTFAILFVGRVIPRKGVPVLLKATHLADQQVPFTILLLGREKTPI
;
A
#
# COMPACT_ATOMS: atom_id res chain seq x y z
N MET A 1 -20.36 18.02 -0.09
CA MET A 1 -19.76 18.65 -1.30
C MET A 1 -20.35 20.02 -1.60
N LYS A 2 -21.67 20.23 -1.59
CA LYS A 2 -22.29 21.53 -1.94
C LYS A 2 -21.74 22.73 -1.16
N HIS A 3 -21.48 22.55 0.14
CA HIS A 3 -20.97 23.61 1.04
C HIS A 3 -19.44 23.72 1.10
N ALA A 4 -18.68 22.83 0.44
CA ALA A 4 -17.23 22.94 0.45
C ALA A 4 -16.80 23.99 -0.59
N ASP A 5 -15.81 24.81 -0.25
CA ASP A 5 -15.19 25.76 -1.19
C ASP A 5 -14.26 25.02 -2.16
N ILE A 6 -13.45 24.09 -1.63
CA ILE A 6 -12.52 23.27 -2.38
C ILE A 6 -12.63 21.81 -1.92
N ILE A 7 -12.47 20.88 -2.86
CA ILE A 7 -12.43 19.44 -2.59
C ILE A 7 -11.07 18.92 -3.04
N ILE A 8 -10.29 18.38 -2.10
CA ILE A 8 -8.98 17.80 -2.40
C ILE A 8 -9.12 16.31 -2.67
N ALA A 9 -8.78 15.91 -3.89
CA ALA A 9 -8.59 14.52 -4.26
C ALA A 9 -7.10 14.18 -4.12
N ASN A 10 -6.80 13.06 -3.47
CA ASN A 10 -5.43 12.64 -3.21
C ASN A 10 -4.71 12.00 -4.41
N SER A 11 -5.38 11.92 -5.57
CA SER A 11 -4.89 11.32 -6.80
C SER A 11 -5.75 11.75 -7.99
N SER A 12 -5.19 11.66 -9.20
CA SER A 12 -5.93 11.85 -10.46
C SER A 12 -7.09 10.85 -10.63
N SER A 13 -6.90 9.58 -10.24
CA SER A 13 -7.94 8.55 -10.28
C SER A 13 -9.14 8.91 -9.39
N LEU A 14 -8.89 9.39 -8.17
CA LEU A 14 -9.95 9.82 -7.29
C LEU A 14 -10.64 11.07 -7.83
N LYS A 15 -9.88 12.04 -8.37
CA LYS A 15 -10.46 13.23 -9.01
C LYS A 15 -11.44 12.83 -10.12
N SER A 16 -11.03 11.95 -11.05
CA SER A 16 -11.89 11.46 -12.13
C SER A 16 -13.17 10.84 -11.57
N LYS A 17 -13.06 9.89 -10.62
CA LYS A 17 -14.24 9.25 -10.01
C LYS A 17 -15.18 10.24 -9.33
N LEU A 18 -14.64 11.27 -8.67
CA LEU A 18 -15.45 12.30 -8.02
C LEU A 18 -16.10 13.25 -9.02
N THR A 19 -15.40 13.61 -10.10
CA THR A 19 -15.94 14.41 -11.20
C THR A 19 -17.09 13.68 -11.88
N ASP A 20 -16.92 12.40 -12.21
CA ASP A 20 -17.96 11.58 -12.86
C ASP A 20 -19.20 11.44 -11.98
N ARG A 21 -18.99 11.26 -10.66
CA ARG A 21 -20.07 11.11 -9.70
C ARG A 21 -20.76 12.43 -9.35
N PHE A 22 -20.05 13.55 -9.40
CA PHE A 22 -20.53 14.87 -9.00
C PHE A 22 -20.16 15.95 -10.03
N PRO A 23 -20.72 15.89 -11.25
CA PRO A 23 -20.32 16.77 -12.35
C PRO A 23 -20.52 18.26 -12.02
N THR A 24 -21.59 18.61 -11.29
CA THR A 24 -21.86 20.00 -10.88
C THR A 24 -20.82 20.58 -9.92
N GLN A 25 -20.01 19.73 -9.29
CA GLN A 25 -18.96 20.13 -8.35
C GLN A 25 -17.54 19.97 -8.92
N ALA A 26 -17.41 19.53 -10.18
CA ALA A 26 -16.12 19.28 -10.81
C ALA A 26 -15.16 20.48 -10.72
N HIS A 27 -15.70 21.69 -10.86
CA HIS A 27 -14.95 22.94 -10.77
C HIS A 27 -14.27 23.17 -9.40
N LYS A 28 -14.72 22.49 -8.33
CA LYS A 28 -14.14 22.58 -6.97
C LYS A 28 -13.08 21.52 -6.68
N ILE A 29 -12.98 20.49 -7.52
CA ILE A 29 -12.11 19.34 -7.24
C ILE A 29 -10.69 19.65 -7.74
N ARG A 30 -9.71 19.55 -6.84
CA ARG A 30 -8.29 19.73 -7.12
C ARG A 30 -7.52 18.50 -6.67
N THR A 31 -6.51 18.13 -7.43
CA THR A 31 -5.63 17.02 -7.04
C THR A 31 -4.48 17.56 -6.20
N VAL A 32 -4.24 16.94 -5.06
CA VAL A 32 -3.00 17.09 -4.28
C VAL A 32 -2.49 15.68 -4.02
N GLU A 33 -1.44 15.30 -4.74
CA GLU A 33 -0.86 13.96 -4.60
C GLU A 33 -0.30 13.76 -3.19
N LEU A 34 -0.39 12.54 -2.67
CA LEU A 34 0.16 12.23 -1.34
C LEU A 34 1.69 12.25 -1.37
N GLY A 35 2.28 12.87 -0.35
CA GLY A 35 3.72 12.84 -0.11
C GLY A 35 4.18 11.62 0.69
N VAL A 36 5.48 11.38 0.66
CA VAL A 36 6.19 10.41 1.50
C VAL A 36 7.47 11.04 2.02
N ASP A 37 7.94 10.62 3.19
CA ASP A 37 9.24 11.04 3.72
C ASP A 37 10.37 10.39 2.90
N VAL A 38 10.99 11.16 2.01
CA VAL A 38 12.04 10.68 1.11
C VAL A 38 13.37 10.36 1.82
N ASN A 39 13.58 10.89 3.03
CA ASN A 39 14.76 10.54 3.83
C ASN A 39 14.59 9.15 4.45
N ARG A 40 13.35 8.78 4.79
CA ARG A 40 12.98 7.47 5.33
C ARG A 40 12.76 6.41 4.25
N PHE A 41 12.04 6.75 3.18
CA PHE A 41 11.66 5.83 2.11
C PHE A 41 12.56 6.03 0.90
N ARG A 42 13.78 5.51 1.03
CA ARG A 42 14.81 5.49 -0.01
C ARG A 42 15.32 4.06 -0.22
N PRO A 43 16.00 3.77 -1.34
CA PRO A 43 16.75 2.53 -1.46
C PRO A 43 17.71 2.36 -0.27
N PRO A 44 17.65 1.22 0.43
CA PRO A 44 18.58 0.93 1.52
C PRO A 44 19.95 0.55 0.97
N SER A 45 21.00 0.76 1.76
CA SER A 45 22.31 0.18 1.50
C SER A 45 22.28 -1.34 1.72
N GLU A 46 23.31 -2.05 1.24
CA GLU A 46 23.46 -3.48 1.47
C GLU A 46 23.64 -3.81 2.98
N SER A 47 24.35 -2.95 3.72
CA SER A 47 24.53 -3.11 5.16
C SER A 47 23.22 -2.90 5.92
N GLU A 48 22.41 -1.90 5.56
CA GLU A 48 21.06 -1.69 6.10
C GLU A 48 20.17 -2.92 5.85
N CYS A 49 20.22 -3.47 4.62
CA CYS A 49 19.51 -4.71 4.28
C CYS A 49 19.94 -5.90 5.14
N LYS A 50 21.25 -6.12 5.30
CA LYS A 50 21.79 -7.25 6.07
C LYS A 50 21.39 -7.16 7.54
N ILE A 51 21.48 -5.98 8.14
CA ILE A 51 21.08 -5.73 9.54
C ILE A 51 19.59 -6.00 9.74
N LEU A 52 18.74 -5.47 8.85
CA LEU A 52 17.29 -5.64 8.96
C LEU A 52 16.87 -7.10 8.75
N ARG A 53 17.46 -7.79 7.78
CA ARG A 53 17.20 -9.22 7.55
C ARG A 53 17.58 -10.07 8.75
N ALA A 54 18.73 -9.81 9.36
CA ALA A 54 19.14 -10.49 10.60
C ALA A 54 18.17 -10.19 11.76
N LYS A 55 17.81 -8.91 11.95
CA LYS A 55 16.89 -8.45 13.01
C LYS A 55 15.53 -9.15 12.95
N TYR A 56 15.01 -9.42 11.75
CA TYR A 56 13.70 -10.05 11.55
C TYR A 56 13.78 -11.52 11.14
N ALA A 57 14.95 -12.16 11.32
CA ALA A 57 15.18 -13.57 10.97
C ALA A 57 14.77 -13.94 9.51
N ILE A 58 14.96 -13.00 8.58
CA ILE A 58 14.65 -13.21 7.15
C ILE A 58 15.88 -13.84 6.48
N GLY A 59 15.81 -15.13 6.20
CA GLY A 59 16.87 -15.89 5.52
C GLY A 59 17.16 -15.40 4.10
N LYS A 60 18.11 -16.04 3.39
CA LYS A 60 18.52 -15.64 2.02
C LYS A 60 17.48 -15.93 0.92
N THR A 61 16.21 -16.05 1.29
CA THR A 61 15.06 -16.27 0.41
C THR A 61 14.53 -14.96 -0.16
N PHE A 62 13.70 -15.09 -1.19
CA PHE A 62 12.92 -13.97 -1.70
C PHE A 62 11.95 -13.50 -0.61
N ALA A 63 11.99 -12.22 -0.26
CA ALA A 63 11.16 -11.69 0.82
C ALA A 63 10.00 -10.88 0.25
N ILE A 64 8.78 -11.29 0.58
CA ILE A 64 7.54 -10.62 0.18
C ILE A 64 7.01 -9.88 1.40
N LEU A 65 6.93 -8.55 1.33
CA LEU A 65 6.45 -7.71 2.42
C LEU A 65 5.09 -7.10 2.08
N PHE A 66 4.12 -7.27 2.98
CA PHE A 66 2.89 -6.52 3.01
C PHE A 66 2.86 -5.63 4.25
N VAL A 67 2.55 -4.35 4.08
CA VAL A 67 2.34 -3.39 5.18
C VAL A 67 1.00 -2.72 5.04
N GLY A 68 0.14 -2.87 6.05
CA GLY A 68 -1.17 -2.22 6.10
C GLY A 68 -2.19 -2.99 6.93
N ARG A 69 -3.39 -2.43 7.09
CA ARG A 69 -4.49 -3.15 7.76
C ARG A 69 -4.78 -4.47 7.05
N VAL A 70 -4.89 -5.55 7.82
CA VAL A 70 -5.22 -6.89 7.30
C VAL A 70 -6.74 -6.95 7.14
N ILE A 71 -7.23 -6.52 5.98
CA ILE A 71 -8.65 -6.52 5.62
C ILE A 71 -8.82 -6.96 4.16
N PRO A 72 -9.94 -7.57 3.76
CA PRO A 72 -10.10 -8.15 2.42
C PRO A 72 -9.79 -7.18 1.28
N ARG A 73 -10.27 -5.93 1.36
CA ARG A 73 -10.05 -4.90 0.32
C ARG A 73 -8.59 -4.48 0.13
N LYS A 74 -7.68 -4.89 1.02
CA LYS A 74 -6.25 -4.61 0.93
C LYS A 74 -5.47 -5.69 0.18
N GLY A 75 -6.14 -6.75 -0.26
CA GLY A 75 -5.57 -7.73 -1.19
C GLY A 75 -4.71 -8.81 -0.54
N VAL A 76 -4.70 -8.95 0.79
CA VAL A 76 -3.98 -10.05 1.47
C VAL A 76 -4.41 -11.44 0.95
N PRO A 77 -5.72 -11.73 0.74
CA PRO A 77 -6.10 -13.01 0.15
C PRO A 77 -5.54 -13.23 -1.27
N VAL A 78 -5.45 -12.16 -2.06
CA VAL A 78 -4.89 -12.21 -3.42
C VAL A 78 -3.38 -12.50 -3.35
N LEU A 79 -2.67 -11.86 -2.42
CA LEU A 79 -1.25 -12.11 -2.18
C LEU A 79 -0.99 -13.58 -1.85
N LEU A 80 -1.73 -14.14 -0.89
CA LEU A 80 -1.59 -15.54 -0.48
C LEU A 80 -1.90 -16.52 -1.61
N LYS A 81 -2.93 -16.24 -2.43
CA LYS A 81 -3.24 -17.03 -3.62
C LYS A 81 -2.10 -16.98 -4.64
N ALA A 82 -1.54 -15.79 -4.90
CA ALA A 82 -0.43 -15.63 -5.82
C ALA A 82 0.82 -16.38 -5.34
N THR A 83 1.13 -16.32 -4.04
CA THR A 83 2.28 -17.05 -3.49
C THR A 83 2.09 -18.56 -3.54
N HIS A 84 0.87 -19.06 -3.32
CA HIS A 84 0.57 -20.49 -3.49
C HIS A 84 0.82 -20.96 -4.93
N LEU A 85 0.50 -20.14 -5.93
CA LEU A 85 0.79 -20.45 -7.34
C LEU A 85 2.29 -20.38 -7.66
N ALA A 86 3.04 -19.50 -6.97
CA ALA A 86 4.47 -19.29 -7.18
C ALA A 86 5.37 -20.30 -6.44
N ASP A 87 4.84 -21.01 -5.43
CA ASP A 87 5.54 -21.92 -4.52
C ASP A 87 6.32 -23.06 -5.22
N GLN A 88 6.06 -23.28 -6.51
CA GLN A 88 6.68 -24.35 -7.28
C GLN A 88 8.05 -23.99 -7.88
N GLN A 89 8.54 -22.74 -7.72
CA GLN A 89 9.72 -22.28 -8.47
C GLN A 89 10.83 -21.61 -7.63
N VAL A 90 10.51 -20.91 -6.55
CA VAL A 90 11.50 -20.15 -5.76
C VAL A 90 11.10 -20.14 -4.27
N PRO A 91 12.02 -20.46 -3.33
CA PRO A 91 11.73 -20.33 -1.91
C PRO A 91 11.58 -18.86 -1.51
N PHE A 92 10.47 -18.54 -0.85
CA PHE A 92 10.17 -17.19 -0.37
C PHE A 92 9.72 -17.16 1.09
N THR A 93 9.74 -15.97 1.68
CA THR A 93 9.21 -15.69 3.02
C THR A 93 8.24 -14.53 2.92
N ILE A 94 7.04 -14.69 3.48
CA ILE A 94 6.02 -13.63 3.51
C ILE A 94 6.01 -12.96 4.88
N LEU A 95 6.14 -11.64 4.92
CA LEU A 95 5.97 -10.81 6.12
C LEU A 95 4.67 -10.01 5.98
N LEU A 96 3.70 -10.28 6.86
CA LEU A 96 2.44 -9.53 6.93
C LEU A 96 2.49 -8.60 8.15
N LEU A 97 2.63 -7.29 7.91
CA LEU A 97 2.72 -6.30 8.98
C LEU A 97 1.47 -5.42 9.02
N GLY A 98 0.69 -5.58 10.07
CA GLY A 98 -0.43 -4.69 10.36
C GLY A 98 -1.41 -5.30 11.35
N ARG A 99 -2.35 -4.48 11.81
CA ARG A 99 -3.42 -4.93 12.70
C ARG A 99 -4.61 -5.40 11.89
N GLU A 100 -5.19 -6.51 12.32
CA GLU A 100 -6.53 -6.92 11.93
C GLU A 100 -7.55 -5.97 12.56
N LYS A 101 -8.68 -5.75 11.89
CA LYS A 101 -9.82 -5.09 12.53
C LYS A 101 -10.61 -6.19 13.23
N THR A 102 -10.65 -6.19 14.56
CA THR A 102 -11.60 -7.03 15.32
C THR A 102 -13.00 -6.80 14.76
N PRO A 103 -13.79 -7.85 14.46
CA PRO A 103 -15.20 -7.67 14.14
C PRO A 103 -15.84 -6.91 15.31
N ILE A 104 -16.47 -5.78 15.02
CA ILE A 104 -17.39 -5.09 15.94
C ILE A 104 -18.77 -5.52 15.52
#